data_AF-A0A2U3LH07-F1
#
_entry.id   AF-A0A2U3LH07-F1
#
_cell.length_a   1.000
_cell.length_b   1.000
_cell.length_c   1.000
_cell.angle_alpha   90.00
_cell.angle_beta   90.00
_cell.angle_gamma   90.00
#
_symmetry.space_group_name_H-M   'P 1'
#
loop_
_entity.id
_entity.type
_entity.pdbx_description
1 polymer ?
#
loop_
_entity_poly.entity_id
_entity_poly.type
_entity_poly.pdbx_seq_one_letter_code
_entity_poly.pdbx_strand_id
1 'polypeptide(L)' 'MNDTLNKTIEELGLTARTLRCLRNAGINTLEDLTKMSYLGLPEIRNMSSFSINEIREKLRGLGFRIRNLNSAKEEK' A
#
# COMPACT_ATOMS: atom_id res chain seq x y z
N MET A 1 -14.00 -5.68 14.88
CA MET A 1 -12.56 -5.42 15.11
C MET A 1 -11.82 -5.72 13.81
N ASN A 2 -11.04 -4.75 13.33
CA ASN A 2 -10.44 -4.60 11.98
C ASN A 2 -11.32 -3.98 10.87
N ASP A 3 -12.20 -3.04 11.19
CA ASP A 3 -12.95 -2.24 10.18
C ASP A 3 -12.05 -1.49 9.19
N THR A 4 -10.80 -1.22 9.56
CA THR A 4 -9.87 -0.43 8.73
C THR A 4 -9.43 -1.16 7.46
N LEU A 5 -9.37 -2.50 7.46
CA LEU A 5 -8.91 -3.28 6.29
C LEU A 5 -9.94 -3.28 5.15
N ASN A 6 -11.22 -3.10 5.48
CA ASN A 6 -12.31 -3.01 4.51
C ASN A 6 -12.37 -1.65 3.82
N LYS A 7 -11.59 -0.66 4.28
CA LYS A 7 -11.53 0.66 3.65
C LYS A 7 -10.97 0.55 2.25
N THR A 8 -11.56 1.30 1.34
CA THR A 8 -11.09 1.37 -0.04
C THR A 8 -9.82 2.21 -0.12
N ILE A 9 -8.99 1.96 -1.14
CA ILE A 9 -7.80 2.79 -1.37
C ILE A 9 -8.14 4.27 -1.62
N GLU A 10 -9.37 4.57 -2.06
CA GLU A 10 -9.86 5.93 -2.29
C GLU A 10 -10.01 6.72 -0.98
N GLU A 11 -10.39 6.06 0.10
CA GLU A 11 -10.50 6.67 1.44
C GLU A 11 -9.14 7.01 2.07
N LEU A 12 -8.03 6.49 1.52
CA LEU A 12 -6.67 6.79 1.99
C LEU A 12 -6.22 8.20 1.55
N GLY A 13 -6.93 8.83 0.62
CA GLY A 13 -6.57 10.12 0.06
C GLY A 13 -5.21 10.07 -0.64
N LEU A 14 -4.98 9.01 -1.41
CA LEU A 14 -3.83 8.86 -2.31
C LEU A 14 -4.06 9.67 -3.59
N THR A 15 -2.98 10.04 -4.26
CA THR A 15 -3.05 10.72 -5.55
C THR A 15 -3.73 9.83 -6.60
N ALA A 16 -4.42 10.47 -7.56
CA ALA A 16 -5.09 9.78 -8.66
C ALA A 16 -4.14 8.85 -9.45
N ARG A 17 -2.85 9.21 -9.54
CA ARG A 17 -1.82 8.37 -10.17
C ARG A 17 -1.61 7.07 -9.38
N THR A 18 -1.39 7.18 -8.08
CA THR A 18 -1.17 6.04 -7.19
C THR A 18 -2.41 5.15 -7.15
N LEU A 19 -3.61 5.73 -7.02
CA LEU A 19 -4.89 5.02 -7.07
C LEU A 19 -5.05 4.24 -8.38
N ARG A 20 -4.77 4.88 -9.52
CA ARG A 20 -4.87 4.24 -10.84
C ARG A 20 -3.87 3.09 -10.99
N CYS A 21 -2.65 3.24 -10.47
CA CYS A 21 -1.66 2.15 -10.49
C CYS A 21 -2.11 0.97 -9.64
N LEU A 22 -2.64 1.23 -8.44
CA LEU A 22 -3.18 0.19 -7.55
C LEU A 22 -4.40 -0.51 -8.16
N ARG A 23 -5.38 0.23 -8.68
CA ARG A 23 -6.55 -0.32 -9.39
C ARG A 23 -6.16 -1.20 -10.57
N ASN A 24 -5.19 -0.76 -11.38
CA ASN A 24 -4.70 -1.54 -12.51
C ASN A 24 -3.96 -2.83 -12.07
N ALA A 25 -3.39 -2.84 -10.86
CA ALA A 25 -2.82 -4.03 -10.25
C ALA A 25 -3.86 -4.93 -9.55
N GLY A 26 -5.15 -4.56 -9.59
CA GLY A 26 -6.22 -5.28 -8.90
C GLY A 26 -6.36 -4.95 -7.42
N ILE A 27 -5.62 -3.96 -6.92
CA ILE A 27 -5.63 -3.53 -5.51
C ILE A 27 -6.70 -2.45 -5.34
N ASN A 28 -7.78 -2.78 -4.64
CA ASN A 28 -8.91 -1.86 -4.42
C ASN A 28 -9.15 -1.54 -2.94
N THR A 29 -8.64 -2.38 -2.04
CA THR A 29 -8.85 -2.27 -0.59
C THR A 29 -7.53 -2.11 0.15
N LEU A 30 -7.61 -1.63 1.39
CA LEU A 30 -6.47 -1.63 2.29
C LEU A 30 -5.97 -3.05 2.54
N GLU A 31 -6.87 -4.03 2.63
CA GLU A 31 -6.51 -5.43 2.77
C GLU A 31 -5.59 -5.91 1.63
N ASP A 32 -5.97 -5.67 0.38
CA ASP A 32 -5.14 -6.01 -0.80
C ASP A 32 -3.79 -5.29 -0.75
N LEU A 33 -3.78 -4.03 -0.35
CA LEU A 33 -2.57 -3.23 -0.23
C LEU A 33 -1.60 -3.80 0.82
N THR A 34 -2.12 -4.30 1.95
CA THR A 34 -1.31 -4.92 3.02
C THR A 34 -0.81 -6.32 2.66
N LYS A 35 -1.51 -7.04 1.76
CA LYS A 35 -1.06 -8.31 1.18
C LYS A 35 0.11 -8.10 0.21
N MET A 36 0.17 -6.93 -0.43
CA MET A 36 1.26 -6.56 -1.33
C MET A 36 2.58 -6.35 -0.58
N SER A 37 3.68 -6.75 -1.21
CA SER A 37 5.02 -6.58 -0.65
C SER A 37 5.73 -5.37 -1.26
N TYR A 38 6.61 -4.75 -0.49
CA TYR A 38 7.38 -3.57 -0.91
C TYR A 38 8.16 -3.82 -2.21
N LEU A 39 8.68 -5.04 -2.38
CA LEU A 39 9.40 -5.45 -3.58
C LEU A 39 8.48 -5.62 -4.80
N GLY A 40 7.18 -5.89 -4.61
CA GLY A 40 6.21 -6.05 -5.69
C GLY A 40 5.56 -4.74 -6.14
N LEU A 41 5.60 -3.69 -5.32
CA LEU A 41 5.10 -2.36 -5.71
C LEU A 41 5.83 -1.74 -6.92
N PRO A 42 7.17 -1.76 -7.02
CA PRO A 42 7.87 -1.24 -8.19
C PRO A 42 7.62 -2.08 -9.45
N GLU A 43 7.16 -3.34 -9.33
CA GLU A 43 6.79 -4.18 -10.47
C GLU A 43 5.44 -3.78 -11.09
N ILE A 44 4.63 -2.99 -10.38
CA ILE A 44 3.36 -2.48 -10.92
C ILE A 44 3.67 -1.49 -12.05
N ARG A 45 3.12 -1.77 -13.24
CA ARG A 45 3.30 -0.93 -14.43
C ARG A 45 2.89 0.53 -14.17
N ASN A 46 3.82 1.45 -14.40
CA ASN A 46 3.71 2.91 -14.14
C ASN A 46 3.80 3.34 -12.67
N MET A 47 4.18 2.46 -11.75
CA MET A 47 4.54 2.88 -10.39
C MET A 47 5.85 3.67 -10.39
N SER A 48 5.85 4.78 -9.67
CA SER A 48 7.01 5.63 -9.46
C SER A 48 7.38 5.63 -7.97
N SER A 49 8.64 5.90 -7.66
CA SER A 49 9.15 5.99 -6.28
C SER A 49 8.31 6.92 -5.39
N PHE A 50 7.81 8.03 -5.95
CA PHE A 50 6.87 8.93 -5.27
C PHE A 50 5.57 8.22 -4.84
N SER A 51 4.90 7.52 -5.75
CA SER A 51 3.67 6.78 -5.46
C SER A 51 3.88 5.68 -4.42
N ILE A 52 5.03 5.02 -4.44
CA ILE A 52 5.40 4.02 -3.42
C ILE A 52 5.57 4.68 -2.05
N ASN A 53 6.27 5.82 -2.00
CA ASN A 53 6.45 6.56 -0.75
C ASN A 53 5.10 7.05 -0.21
N GLU A 54 4.24 7.56 -1.07
CA GLU A 54 2.90 8.01 -0.72
C GLU A 54 2.08 6.89 -0.03
N ILE A 55 2.09 5.69 -0.60
CA ILE A 55 1.46 4.51 0.00
C ILE A 55 2.02 4.23 1.39
N ARG A 56 3.35 4.25 1.54
CA ARG A 56 4.02 4.02 2.83
C ARG A 56 3.59 5.02 3.88
N GLU A 57 3.55 6.31 3.52
CA GLU A 57 3.20 7.38 4.45
C GLU A 57 1.74 7.27 4.89
N LYS A 58 0.81 7.00 3.96
CA LYS A 58 -0.60 6.80 4.29
C LYS A 58 -0.83 5.59 5.20
N LEU A 59 -0.19 4.46 4.87
CA LEU A 59 -0.26 3.28 5.72
C LEU A 59 0.31 3.56 7.11
N ARG A 60 1.47 4.23 7.19
CA ARG A 60 2.11 4.58 8.46
C ARG A 60 1.24 5.52 9.29
N GLY A 61 0.55 6.48 8.68
CA GLY A 61 -0.39 7.36 9.36
C GLY A 61 -1.60 6.64 9.94
N LEU A 62 -1.95 5.48 9.40
CA LEU A 62 -3.02 4.59 9.89
C LEU A 62 -2.51 3.51 10.87
N GLY A 63 -1.20 3.48 11.16
CA GLY A 63 -0.58 2.46 12.00
C GLY A 63 -0.23 1.16 11.27
N PHE A 64 -0.34 1.12 9.94
CA PHE A 64 0.02 -0.03 9.12
C PHE A 64 1.40 0.13 8.47
N ARG A 65 2.01 -0.99 8.08
CA ARG A 65 3.28 -1.03 7.34
C ARG A 65 3.16 -1.95 6.14
N ILE A 66 3.85 -1.61 5.06
CA ILE A 66 3.96 -2.48 3.88
C ILE A 66 4.81 -3.68 4.24
N ARG A 67 4.37 -4.88 3.82
CA ARG A 67 5.13 -6.11 4.04
C ARG A 67 6.48 -6.03 3.32
N ASN A 68 7.57 -6.22 4.07
CA ASN A 68 8.92 -6.27 3.51
C ASN A 68 9.42 -7.72 3.58
N LEU A 69 9.64 -8.37 2.43
CA LEU A 69 9.88 -9.82 2.35
C LEU A 69 11.31 -10.26 2.70
N ASN A 70 12.17 -9.38 3.21
CA ASN A 70 13.59 -9.69 3.48
C ASN A 70 14.05 -9.53 4.94
N SER A 71 13.15 -9.36 5.90
CA SER A 71 13.56 -9.27 7.30
C SER A 71 12.60 -10.02 8.22
N ALA A 72 13.04 -11.20 8.66
CA ALA A 72 12.84 -11.57 10.05
C ALA A 72 13.40 -10.44 10.93
N LYS A 73 12.65 -10.06 11.97
CA LYS A 73 12.92 -9.00 12.96
C LYS A 73 12.69 -7.57 12.48
N GLU A 74 11.58 -7.00 12.96
CA GLU A 74 11.67 -5.72 13.67
C GLU A 74 10.57 -5.72 14.74
N GLU A 75 10.90 -6.33 15.89
CA GLU A 75 10.32 -5.97 17.18
C GLU A 75 10.82 -4.56 17.52
N LYS A 76 9.90 -3.62 17.72
CA LYS A 76 9.95 -2.69 18.85
C LYS A 76 8.57 -2.12 19.12
#